data_AF-A0A523XYM1-F1
#
_entry.id   AF-A0A523XYM1-F1
#
_cell.length_a   1.000
_cell.length_b   1.000
_cell.length_c   1.000
_cell.angle_alpha   90.00
_cell.angle_beta   90.00
_cell.angle_gamma   90.00
#
_symmetry.space_group_name_H-M   'P 1'
#
loop_
_entity.id
_entity.type
_entity.pdbx_description
1 polymer ?
#
loop_
_entity_poly.entity_id
_entity_poly.type
_entity_poly.pdbx_seq_one_letter_code
_entity_poly.pdbx_strand_id
1 'polypeptide(L)'
;MLTEIEWEKAARGTDGRPYPWGDELLRENANYYSSRDPFENVVGRLGDTTPVGSYNGQMHLGYQTLDSPSPYGLYDMAGNVWQWTSDVDPDEHYRYMRGGAKDVYAYKLRVWEFNNAEPIYYNPNVGFRCARD
;
A
#
# COMPACT_ATOMS: atom_id res chain seq x y z
N MET A 1 -5.03 13.27 8.39
CA MET A 1 -4.43 11.98 7.99
C MET A 1 -4.82 10.96 9.03
N LEU A 2 -4.78 9.67 8.69
CA LEU A 2 -4.97 8.60 9.67
C LEU A 2 -3.80 8.60 10.66
N THR A 3 -4.07 8.24 11.91
CA THR A 3 -3.04 7.70 12.78
C THR A 3 -2.56 6.33 12.26
N GLU A 4 -1.37 5.89 12.67
CA GLU A 4 -0.85 4.57 12.31
C GLU A 4 -1.81 3.45 12.74
N ILE A 5 -2.39 3.58 13.94
CA ILE A 5 -3.32 2.59 14.49
C ILE A 5 -4.65 2.58 13.74
N GLU A 6 -5.17 3.73 13.32
CA GLU A 6 -6.36 3.80 12.47
C GLU A 6 -6.09 3.19 11.09
N TRP A 7 -4.91 3.48 10.52
CA TRP A 7 -4.50 2.91 9.25
C TRP A 7 -4.39 1.38 9.33
N GLU A 8 -3.73 0.88 10.36
CA GLU A 8 -3.58 -0.55 10.60
C GLU A 8 -4.93 -1.21 10.82
N LYS A 9 -5.80 -0.60 11.63
CA LYS A 9 -7.17 -1.10 11.84
C LYS A 9 -7.93 -1.19 10.52
N ALA A 10 -7.87 -0.13 9.72
CA ALA A 10 -8.51 -0.02 8.42
C ALA A 10 -8.03 -1.09 7.42
N ALA A 11 -6.73 -1.43 7.46
CA ALA A 11 -6.13 -2.47 6.63
C ALA A 11 -6.41 -3.89 7.14
N ARG A 12 -6.27 -4.13 8.46
CA ARG A 12 -6.23 -5.46 9.08
C ARG A 12 -7.59 -6.00 9.48
N GLY A 13 -8.50 -5.13 9.92
CA GLY A 13 -9.72 -5.54 10.63
C GLY A 13 -9.46 -5.93 12.10
N THR A 14 -9.88 -7.12 12.51
CA THR A 14 -9.85 -7.57 13.92
C THR A 14 -8.98 -8.79 14.18
N ASP A 15 -8.34 -9.34 13.15
CA ASP A 15 -7.50 -10.53 13.24
C ASP A 15 -6.02 -10.21 12.96
N GLY A 16 -5.19 -11.25 12.90
CA GLY A 16 -3.74 -11.14 12.70
C GLY A 16 -3.28 -11.25 11.24
N ARG A 17 -4.17 -11.06 10.25
CA ARG A 17 -3.82 -11.28 8.83
C ARG A 17 -2.62 -10.43 8.39
N PRO A 18 -1.74 -10.99 7.53
CA PRO A 18 -0.57 -10.28 7.03
C PRO A 18 -0.90 -9.26 5.94
N TYR A 19 -1.93 -9.47 5.13
CA TYR A 19 -2.32 -8.56 4.06
C TYR A 19 -3.79 -8.13 4.22
N PRO A 20 -4.20 -6.99 3.63
CA PRO A 20 -5.57 -6.50 3.77
C PRO A 20 -6.62 -7.55 3.37
N TRP A 21 -6.36 -8.29 2.29
CA TRP A 21 -7.25 -9.32 1.76
C TRP A 21 -7.13 -10.69 2.43
N GLY A 22 -6.08 -10.96 3.23
CA GLY A 22 -5.89 -12.26 3.88
C GLY A 22 -4.42 -12.68 4.05
N ASP A 23 -4.16 -13.97 3.88
CA ASP A 23 -2.89 -14.61 4.26
C ASP A 23 -1.85 -14.70 3.15
N GLU A 24 -2.31 -14.88 1.91
CA GLU A 24 -1.45 -15.12 0.76
C GLU A 24 -1.35 -13.88 -0.15
N LEU A 25 -0.14 -13.58 -0.60
CA LEU A 25 0.12 -12.57 -1.62
C LEU A 25 0.35 -13.27 -2.95
N LEU A 26 -0.54 -13.03 -3.90
CA LEU A 26 -0.35 -13.29 -5.31
C LEU A 26 -0.02 -11.96 -6.01
N ARG A 27 0.61 -12.05 -7.18
CA ARG A 27 1.03 -10.86 -7.93
C ARG A 27 -0.17 -10.01 -8.36
N GLU A 28 -1.32 -10.64 -8.56
CA GLU A 28 -2.58 -10.01 -8.95
C GLU A 28 -3.30 -9.29 -7.80
N ASN A 29 -2.73 -9.23 -6.58
CA ASN A 29 -3.36 -8.57 -5.44
C ASN A 29 -2.95 -7.10 -5.25
N ALA A 30 -1.74 -6.71 -5.65
CA ALA A 30 -1.20 -5.38 -5.36
C ALA A 30 -0.07 -4.99 -6.33
N ASN A 31 0.23 -3.69 -6.36
CA ASN A 31 1.35 -3.13 -7.12
C ASN A 31 2.59 -3.06 -6.22
N TYR A 32 3.62 -3.84 -6.54
CA TYR A 32 4.87 -3.92 -5.78
C TYR A 32 5.99 -4.40 -6.68
N TYR A 33 7.24 -4.40 -6.18
CA TYR A 33 8.39 -4.78 -6.97
C TYR A 33 8.23 -6.20 -7.54
N SER A 34 8.25 -6.31 -8.87
CA SER A 34 8.08 -7.56 -9.61
C SER A 34 6.66 -8.18 -9.51
N SER A 35 5.61 -7.37 -9.33
CA SER A 35 4.19 -7.77 -9.49
C SER A 35 3.87 -8.14 -10.95
N ARG A 36 4.68 -7.64 -11.91
CA ARG A 36 4.49 -7.79 -13.36
C ARG A 36 3.15 -7.26 -13.85
N ASP A 37 2.60 -6.27 -13.15
CA ASP A 37 1.46 -5.53 -13.68
C ASP A 37 1.89 -4.72 -14.93
N PRO A 38 0.94 -4.26 -15.76
CA PRO A 38 1.26 -3.59 -17.02
C PRO A 38 2.12 -2.33 -16.87
N PHE A 39 2.13 -1.67 -15.72
CA PHE A 39 2.87 -0.44 -15.48
C PHE A 39 4.36 -0.70 -15.23
N GLU A 40 4.76 -1.93 -14.85
CA GLU A 40 6.18 -2.33 -14.86
C GLU A 40 6.77 -2.41 -16.27
N ASN A 41 5.97 -2.71 -17.29
CA ASN A 41 6.49 -2.85 -18.65
C ASN A 41 6.85 -1.51 -19.30
N VAL A 42 6.32 -0.40 -18.77
CA VAL A 42 6.54 0.95 -19.32
C VAL A 42 7.83 1.56 -18.80
N VAL A 43 8.17 1.32 -17.54
CA VAL A 43 9.30 1.97 -16.84
C VAL A 43 10.32 0.98 -16.23
N GLY A 44 10.15 -0.32 -16.45
CA GLY A 44 11.00 -1.39 -15.92
C GLY A 44 10.56 -1.87 -14.53
N ARG A 45 11.38 -2.73 -13.91
CA ARG A 45 11.03 -3.46 -12.66
C ARG A 45 10.74 -2.58 -11.43
N LEU A 46 11.03 -1.28 -11.49
CA LEU A 46 10.65 -0.33 -10.44
C LEU A 46 9.18 0.10 -10.51
N GLY A 47 8.47 -0.28 -11.59
CA GLY A 47 7.05 -0.01 -11.77
C GLY A 47 6.70 1.47 -11.95
N ASP A 48 5.46 1.74 -12.32
CA ASP A 48 4.80 3.02 -12.05
C ASP A 48 3.59 2.75 -11.14
N THR A 49 3.00 3.80 -10.57
CA THR A 49 1.77 3.67 -9.80
C THR A 49 0.64 3.15 -10.70
N THR A 50 -0.25 2.36 -10.11
CA THR A 50 -1.50 1.91 -10.75
C THR A 50 -2.63 2.86 -10.37
N PRO A 51 -3.65 3.06 -11.24
CA PRO A 51 -4.87 3.74 -10.85
C PRO A 51 -5.44 3.16 -9.54
N VAL A 52 -5.91 4.03 -8.64
CA VAL A 52 -6.52 3.61 -7.38
C VAL A 52 -7.72 2.71 -7.68
N GLY A 53 -7.82 1.58 -6.98
CA GLY A 53 -8.87 0.58 -7.16
C GLY A 53 -8.64 -0.37 -8.33
N SER A 54 -7.44 -0.43 -8.93
CA SER A 54 -7.14 -1.41 -9.98
C SER A 54 -7.27 -2.86 -9.50
N TYR A 55 -6.99 -3.15 -8.23
CA TYR A 55 -7.01 -4.50 -7.66
C TYR A 55 -8.40 -4.90 -7.15
N ASN A 56 -9.40 -4.86 -8.06
CA ASN A 56 -10.83 -5.02 -7.77
C ASN A 56 -11.46 -6.26 -8.44
N GLY A 57 -10.63 -7.23 -8.86
CA GLY A 57 -11.10 -8.45 -9.50
C GLY A 57 -11.44 -8.31 -10.99
N GLN A 58 -11.27 -7.13 -11.58
CA GLN A 58 -11.52 -6.89 -13.00
C GLN A 58 -10.23 -6.98 -13.83
N MET A 59 -10.42 -7.12 -15.14
CA MET A 59 -9.33 -7.08 -16.11
C MET A 59 -9.00 -5.62 -16.48
N HIS A 60 -7.76 -5.22 -16.27
CA HIS A 60 -7.24 -3.89 -16.58
C HIS A 60 -6.07 -4.01 -17.54
N LEU A 61 -6.15 -3.39 -18.71
CA LEU A 61 -5.07 -3.42 -19.72
C LEU A 61 -4.59 -4.85 -20.06
N GLY A 62 -5.51 -5.83 -20.10
CA GLY A 62 -5.18 -7.24 -20.36
C GLY A 62 -4.56 -7.99 -19.17
N TYR A 63 -4.50 -7.37 -18.01
CA TYR A 63 -4.05 -7.98 -16.76
C TYR A 63 -5.25 -8.24 -15.84
N GLN A 64 -5.47 -9.50 -15.49
CA GLN A 64 -6.52 -9.89 -14.55
C GLN A 64 -6.05 -9.62 -13.11
N THR A 65 -6.81 -8.83 -12.36
CA THR A 65 -6.53 -8.61 -10.93
C THR A 65 -7.39 -9.51 -10.04
N LEU A 66 -7.03 -9.64 -8.77
CA LEU A 66 -7.87 -10.23 -7.74
C LEU A 66 -8.62 -9.14 -6.99
N ASP A 67 -9.83 -9.45 -6.53
CA ASP A 67 -10.59 -8.55 -5.66
C ASP A 67 -9.92 -8.53 -4.28
N SER A 68 -9.19 -7.44 -4.00
CA SER A 68 -8.23 -7.38 -2.88
C SER A 68 -8.54 -6.27 -1.86
N PRO A 69 -9.79 -6.10 -1.39
CA PRO A 69 -10.10 -5.10 -0.37
C PRO A 69 -9.62 -5.54 1.03
N SER A 70 -9.50 -4.56 1.92
CA SER A 70 -9.45 -4.81 3.37
C SER A 70 -10.79 -5.36 3.89
N PRO A 71 -10.87 -5.83 5.15
CA PRO A 71 -12.14 -6.28 5.76
C PRO A 71 -13.21 -5.19 5.83
N TYR A 72 -12.82 -3.93 5.68
CA TYR A 72 -13.71 -2.77 5.67
C TYR A 72 -13.92 -2.20 4.26
N GLY A 73 -13.52 -2.93 3.21
CA GLY A 73 -13.77 -2.56 1.81
C GLY A 73 -12.76 -1.56 1.22
N LEU A 74 -11.61 -1.36 1.86
CA LEU A 74 -10.61 -0.40 1.40
C LEU A 74 -9.60 -1.07 0.45
N TYR A 75 -9.46 -0.51 -0.75
CA TYR A 75 -8.43 -0.91 -1.71
C TYR A 75 -7.12 -0.16 -1.51
N ASP A 76 -6.05 -0.70 -2.08
CA ASP A 76 -4.71 -0.10 -2.09
C ASP A 76 -4.19 0.18 -0.67
N MET A 77 -4.52 -0.71 0.27
CA MET A 77 -3.93 -0.71 1.61
C MET A 77 -2.57 -1.42 1.62
N ALA A 78 -2.19 -2.12 0.55
CA ALA A 78 -0.87 -2.67 0.35
C ALA A 78 -0.37 -2.39 -1.07
N GLY A 79 0.87 -1.89 -1.19
CA GLY A 79 1.52 -1.55 -2.45
C GLY A 79 1.14 -0.16 -2.99
N ASN A 80 1.48 0.08 -4.26
CA ASN A 80 1.29 1.32 -5.01
C ASN A 80 2.12 2.49 -4.45
N VAL A 81 1.74 3.04 -3.29
CA VAL A 81 2.47 4.12 -2.60
C VAL A 81 2.47 3.94 -1.10
N TRP A 82 3.58 4.31 -0.46
CA TRP A 82 3.65 4.52 0.98
C TRP A 82 2.66 5.60 1.38
N GLN A 83 1.89 5.39 2.44
CA GLN A 83 0.86 6.33 2.88
C GLN A 83 1.27 7.02 4.17
N TRP A 84 1.47 8.34 4.12
CA TRP A 84 1.73 9.14 5.32
C TRP A 84 0.62 8.99 6.37
N THR A 85 1.05 8.92 7.64
CA THR A 85 0.21 8.93 8.83
C THR A 85 0.51 10.18 9.67
N SER A 86 -0.34 10.50 10.64
CA SER A 86 -0.15 11.66 11.51
C SER A 86 0.88 11.44 12.63
N ASP A 87 1.22 10.20 12.94
CA ASP A 87 2.14 9.83 14.02
C ASP A 87 3.57 10.29 13.73
N VAL A 88 4.28 10.65 14.80
CA VAL A 88 5.65 11.19 14.75
C VAL A 88 6.57 10.24 15.49
N ASP A 89 7.73 10.00 14.90
CA ASP A 89 8.87 9.48 15.63
C ASP A 89 9.38 10.57 16.60
N PRO A 90 9.27 10.37 17.93
CA PRO A 90 9.57 11.41 18.91
C PRO A 90 11.06 11.81 18.93
N ASP A 91 11.96 10.94 18.47
CA ASP A 91 13.39 11.17 18.54
C ASP A 91 13.91 11.88 17.27
N GLU A 92 13.36 11.52 16.11
CA GLU A 92 13.86 12.02 14.81
C GLU A 92 12.95 13.07 14.14
N HIS A 93 11.77 13.36 14.72
CA HIS A 93 10.73 14.22 14.14
C HIS A 93 10.21 13.72 12.77
N TYR A 94 10.44 12.46 12.44
CA TYR A 94 9.95 11.84 11.21
C TYR A 94 8.47 11.50 11.34
N ARG A 95 7.76 11.41 10.22
CA ARG A 95 6.38 10.90 10.18
C ARG A 95 6.40 9.45 9.72
N TYR A 96 5.49 8.63 10.25
CA TYR A 96 5.36 7.25 9.81
C TYR A 96 4.57 7.14 8.50
N MET A 97 4.94 6.15 7.71
CA MET A 97 4.27 5.74 6.48
C MET A 97 3.95 4.25 6.54
N ARG A 98 2.84 3.85 5.91
CA ARG A 98 2.36 2.46 5.94
C ARG A 98 2.01 1.94 4.53
N GLY A 99 1.91 0.62 4.40
CA GLY A 99 1.35 -0.06 3.23
C GLY A 99 2.34 -0.52 2.16
N GLY A 100 3.60 -0.10 2.19
CA GLY A 100 4.52 -0.41 1.09
C GLY A 100 4.25 0.44 -0.15
N ALA A 101 4.93 0.14 -1.25
CA ALA A 101 4.85 0.89 -2.50
C ALA A 101 5.18 0.01 -3.71
N LYS A 102 5.03 0.57 -4.92
CA LYS A 102 5.31 -0.11 -6.20
C LYS A 102 6.74 -0.64 -6.35
N ASP A 103 7.70 -0.06 -5.65
CA ASP A 103 9.14 -0.32 -5.82
C ASP A 103 9.78 -1.05 -4.64
N VAL A 104 8.97 -1.60 -3.72
CA VAL A 104 9.45 -2.39 -2.59
C VAL A 104 9.07 -3.87 -2.73
N TYR A 105 9.88 -4.73 -2.10
CA TYR A 105 9.64 -6.17 -2.11
C TYR A 105 8.34 -6.56 -1.40
N ALA A 106 7.75 -7.67 -1.84
CA ALA A 106 6.54 -8.29 -1.30
C ALA A 106 6.42 -8.28 0.24
N TYR A 107 7.50 -8.53 0.98
CA TYR A 107 7.41 -8.57 2.45
C TYR A 107 7.08 -7.20 3.07
N LYS A 108 7.37 -6.09 2.38
CA LYS A 108 7.04 -4.72 2.80
C LYS A 108 5.56 -4.36 2.63
N LEU A 109 4.76 -5.24 2.01
CA LEU A 109 3.31 -5.05 1.86
C LEU A 109 2.51 -5.55 3.07
N ARG A 110 3.19 -6.17 4.04
CA ARG A 110 2.51 -6.68 5.24
C ARG A 110 1.96 -5.52 6.07
N VAL A 111 0.80 -5.73 6.65
CA VAL A 111 0.03 -4.69 7.33
C VAL A 111 0.81 -4.02 8.47
N TRP A 112 1.74 -4.73 9.12
CA TRP A 112 2.58 -4.20 10.21
C TRP A 112 3.87 -3.50 9.75
N GLU A 113 4.21 -3.55 8.46
CA GLU A 113 5.41 -2.89 7.97
C GLU A 113 5.17 -1.39 7.88
N PHE A 114 6.21 -0.65 8.26
CA PHE A 114 6.24 0.79 8.17
C PHE A 114 7.53 1.27 7.51
N ASN A 115 7.49 2.54 7.13
CA ASN A 115 8.64 3.35 6.78
C ASN A 115 8.50 4.70 7.48
N ASN A 116 9.54 5.52 7.48
CA ASN A 116 9.45 6.89 7.98
C ASN A 116 10.40 7.80 7.19
N ALA A 117 10.14 9.10 7.26
CA ALA A 117 11.02 10.12 6.72
C ALA A 117 10.66 11.49 7.31
N GLU A 118 11.52 12.48 7.07
CA GLU A 118 11.24 13.87 7.38
C GLU A 118 9.93 14.35 6.73
N PRO A 119 9.14 15.24 7.36
CA PRO A 119 7.86 15.71 6.82
C PRO A 119 7.97 16.45 5.47
N ILE A 120 9.17 16.88 5.07
CA ILE A 120 9.43 17.53 3.79
C ILE A 120 9.75 16.53 2.66
N TYR A 121 9.88 15.25 2.97
CA TYR A 121 10.19 14.21 1.99
C TYR A 121 9.03 14.03 1.00
N TYR A 122 9.37 13.95 -0.28
CA TYR A 122 8.43 13.64 -1.35
C TYR A 122 9.07 12.72 -2.38
N ASN A 123 8.29 11.78 -2.90
CA ASN A 123 8.72 10.82 -3.91
C ASN A 123 7.47 10.33 -4.67
N PRO A 124 7.58 9.99 -5.97
CA PRO A 124 6.49 9.33 -6.70
C PRO A 124 5.88 8.07 -6.02
N ASN A 125 6.62 7.41 -5.14
CA ASN A 125 6.16 6.24 -4.38
C ASN A 125 5.54 6.58 -3.02
N VAL A 126 5.29 7.86 -2.72
CA VAL A 126 4.68 8.33 -1.47
C VAL A 126 3.40 9.12 -1.76
N GLY A 127 2.34 8.82 -1.01
CA GLY A 127 1.06 9.49 -1.04
C GLY A 127 0.41 9.53 0.35
N PHE A 128 -0.91 9.65 0.39
CA PHE A 128 -1.67 9.70 1.64
C PHE A 128 -3.12 9.27 1.44
N ARG A 129 -3.80 9.00 2.56
CA ARG A 129 -5.25 8.84 2.63
C ARG A 129 -5.83 9.79 3.67
N CYS A 130 -7.01 10.34 3.38
CA CYS A 130 -7.75 11.18 4.31
C CYS A 130 -8.57 10.34 5.30
N ALA A 131 -8.74 10.87 6.50
CA ALA A 131 -9.67 10.38 7.50
C ALA A 131 -10.36 11.57 8.17
N ARG A 132 -11.50 11.29 8.80
CA ARG A 132 -12.34 12.27 9.48
C ARG A 132 -13.07 11.61 10.64
N ASP A 133 -13.29 12.38 11.69
CA ASP A 133 -14.19 12.08 12.79
C ASP A 133 -15.68 12.15 12.39
#